data_AF-X0ZM29-F1
#
_entry.id   AF-X0ZM29-F1
#
_cell.length_a   1.000
_cell.length_b   1.000
_cell.length_c   1.000
_cell.angle_alpha   90.00
_cell.angle_beta   90.00
_cell.angle_gamma   90.00
#
_symmetry.space_group_name_H-M   'P 1'
#
loop_
_entity.id
_entity.type
_entity.pdbx_description
1 polymer ?
#
loop_
_entity_poly.entity_id
_entity_poly.type
_entity_poly.pdbx_seq_one_letter_code
_entity_poly.pdbx_strand_id
1 'polypeptide(L)'
;MHKPLPQLAVGADADITVLDPGRNMAVMGINKGKVIMIEGMVIGEKGRILTTGHGGKKIEEANIDYEVFNLNNCLLYNSNKNKHIN
;
A
#
# COMPACT_ATOMS: atom_id res chain seq x y z
N MET A 1 14.92 -13.12 5.57
CA MET A 1 15.19 -11.69 5.84
C MET A 1 13.90 -11.05 6.35
N HIS A 2 13.94 -10.43 7.52
CA HIS A 2 12.81 -9.68 8.08
C HIS A 2 12.67 -8.39 7.25
N LYS A 3 11.55 -8.19 6.54
CA LYS A 3 11.31 -6.94 5.80
C LYS A 3 11.06 -5.84 6.85
N PRO A 4 11.79 -4.72 6.82
CA PRO A 4 11.67 -3.69 7.85
C PRO A 4 10.26 -3.09 7.88
N LEU A 5 9.87 -2.57 9.05
CA LEU A 5 8.64 -1.81 9.22
C LEU A 5 8.62 -0.59 8.29
N PRO A 6 7.43 -0.02 8.00
CA PRO A 6 7.35 1.25 7.28
C PRO A 6 8.23 2.29 7.96
N GLN A 7 9.20 2.81 7.21
CA GLN A 7 10.20 3.75 7.72
C GLN A 7 10.46 4.82 6.68
N LEU A 8 10.68 6.06 7.12
CA LEU A 8 11.12 7.12 6.23
C LEU A 8 12.63 7.00 6.03
N ALA A 9 13.02 6.23 5.02
CA ALA A 9 14.42 5.97 4.67
C ALA A 9 14.59 5.81 3.15
N VAL A 10 15.82 6.01 2.68
CA VAL A 10 16.17 5.75 1.28
C VAL A 10 15.92 4.27 0.95
N GLY A 11 15.22 4.02 -0.16
CA GLY A 11 14.85 2.67 -0.61
C GLY A 11 13.56 2.10 0.00
N ALA A 12 12.89 2.85 0.89
CA ALA A 12 11.55 2.49 1.36
C ALA A 12 10.45 2.82 0.33
N ASP A 13 9.28 2.20 0.49
CA ASP A 13 8.10 2.48 -0.32
C ASP A 13 7.68 3.94 -0.10
N ALA A 14 7.51 4.71 -1.18
CA ALA A 14 7.29 6.16 -1.15
C ALA A 14 5.84 6.55 -0.78
N ASP A 15 5.33 5.95 0.29
CA ASP A 15 4.04 6.23 0.91
C ASP A 15 4.26 7.15 2.11
N ILE A 16 3.95 8.43 1.95
CA ILE A 16 4.27 9.49 2.92
C ILE A 16 2.99 10.25 3.26
N THR A 17 2.75 10.48 4.55
CA THR A 17 1.72 11.41 5.05
C THR A 17 2.40 12.57 5.75
N VAL A 18 2.13 13.79 5.31
CA VAL A 18 2.59 15.02 5.97
C VAL A 18 1.52 15.48 6.93
N LEU A 19 1.89 15.68 8.19
CA LEU A 19 1.02 16.13 9.26
C LEU A 19 1.29 17.61 9.58
N ASP A 20 0.23 18.35 9.87
CA ASP A 20 0.28 19.64 10.55
C ASP A 20 -0.17 19.45 12.01
N PRO A 21 0.78 19.42 12.98
CA PRO A 21 0.45 19.25 14.39
C PRO A 21 -0.33 20.43 14.99
N GLY A 22 -0.14 21.64 14.46
CA GLY A 22 -0.87 22.83 14.93
C GLY A 22 -2.36 22.76 14.60
N ARG A 23 -2.69 22.06 13.51
CA ARG A 23 -4.07 21.80 13.07
C ARG A 23 -4.58 20.39 13.41
N ASN A 24 -3.74 19.54 14.00
CA ASN A 24 -4.03 18.12 14.27
C ASN A 24 -4.57 17.36 13.04
N MET A 25 -4.01 17.60 11.86
CA MET A 25 -4.52 17.01 10.61
C MET A 25 -3.42 16.62 9.63
N ALA A 26 -3.73 15.67 8.74
CA ALA A 26 -2.91 15.41 7.57
C ALA A 26 -3.16 16.48 6.49
N VAL A 27 -2.08 17.05 5.95
CA VAL A 27 -2.13 18.13 4.95
C VAL A 27 -1.62 17.71 3.59
N MET A 28 -0.86 16.62 3.49
CA MET A 28 -0.43 16.09 2.19
C MET A 28 -0.31 14.57 2.26
N GLY A 29 -0.68 13.91 1.16
CA GLY A 29 -0.55 12.48 0.98
C GLY A 29 0.25 12.19 -0.28
N ILE A 30 1.23 11.29 -0.18
CA ILE A 30 2.04 10.78 -1.28
C ILE A 30 1.90 9.27 -1.28
N ASN A 31 1.58 8.68 -2.43
CA ASN A 31 1.45 7.23 -2.60
C ASN A 31 2.31 6.79 -3.79
N LYS A 32 3.20 5.83 -3.59
CA LYS A 32 4.19 5.37 -4.59
C LYS A 32 4.91 6.54 -5.29
N GLY A 33 5.24 7.59 -4.53
CA GLY A 33 5.96 8.78 -5.03
C GLY A 33 5.10 9.79 -5.80
N LYS A 34 3.78 9.61 -5.89
CA LYS A 34 2.85 10.57 -6.50
C LYS A 34 2.08 11.32 -5.41
N VAL A 35 1.98 12.64 -5.53
CA VAL A 35 1.13 13.45 -4.65
C VAL A 35 -0.33 13.13 -4.96
N ILE A 36 -1.06 12.68 -3.94
CA ILE A 36 -2.48 12.30 -4.04
C ILE A 36 -3.40 13.24 -3.25
N MET A 37 -2.85 14.05 -2.34
CA MET A 37 -3.62 15.00 -1.53
C MET A 37 -2.75 16.22 -1.20
N ILE A 38 -3.32 17.43 -1.31
CA ILE A 38 -2.69 18.72 -0.92
C ILE A 38 -3.72 19.53 -0.12
N GLU A 39 -3.28 20.10 1.00
CA GLU A 39 -4.12 20.87 1.95
C GLU A 39 -5.41 20.15 2.38
N GLY A 40 -5.33 18.81 2.51
CA GLY A 40 -6.49 17.97 2.82
C GLY A 40 -7.45 17.72 1.63
N MET A 41 -7.19 18.32 0.47
CA MET A 41 -7.92 18.06 -0.77
C MET A 41 -7.26 16.92 -1.56
N VAL A 42 -8.03 15.88 -1.87
CA VAL A 42 -7.56 14.76 -2.70
C VAL A 42 -7.44 15.22 -4.16
N ILE A 43 -6.24 15.09 -4.73
CA ILE A 43 -5.90 15.47 -6.11
C ILE A 43 -5.42 14.30 -6.96
N GLY A 44 -5.21 13.12 -6.37
CA GLY A 44 -4.76 11.92 -7.05
C GLY A 44 -5.86 11.20 -7.82
N GLU A 45 -5.45 10.36 -8.78
CA GLU A 45 -6.36 9.46 -9.49
C GLU A 45 -6.71 8.21 -8.67
N LYS A 46 -7.84 7.61 -9.04
CA LYS A 46 -8.42 6.33 -8.59
C LYS A 46 -7.39 5.32 -8.04
N GLY A 47 -7.72 4.75 -6.88
CA GLY A 47 -6.96 3.66 -6.28
C GLY A 47 -6.94 2.40 -7.16
N ARG A 48 -5.92 1.57 -6.96
CA ARG A 48 -5.72 0.29 -7.67
C ARG A 48 -5.97 -0.87 -6.72
N ILE A 49 -6.69 -1.90 -7.16
CA ILE A 49 -6.92 -3.10 -6.35
C ILE A 49 -5.66 -3.96 -6.33
N LEU A 50 -5.22 -4.38 -5.14
CA LEU A 50 -4.25 -5.46 -5.00
C LEU A 50 -5.01 -6.79 -4.90
N THR A 51 -4.68 -7.74 -5.78
CA THR A 51 -5.38 -9.04 -5.85
C THR A 51 -4.41 -10.21 -6.00
N THR A 52 -4.89 -11.44 -5.80
CA THR A 52 -4.15 -12.65 -6.14
C THR A 52 -4.40 -13.04 -7.59
N GLY A 53 -3.59 -13.94 -8.15
CA GLY A 53 -3.82 -14.46 -9.51
C GLY A 53 -5.21 -15.10 -9.68
N HIS A 54 -5.81 -15.63 -8.61
CA HIS A 54 -7.17 -16.16 -8.63
C HIS A 54 -8.23 -15.04 -8.80
N GLY A 55 -8.03 -13.90 -8.14
CA GLY A 55 -8.99 -12.79 -8.16
C GLY A 55 -8.86 -11.85 -9.37
N GLY A 56 -7.76 -11.91 -10.12
CA GLY A 56 -7.49 -10.99 -11.25
C GLY A 56 -8.57 -11.00 -12.33
N LYS A 57 -9.01 -12.19 -12.77
CA LYS A 57 -10.00 -12.33 -13.86
C LYS A 57 -11.31 -11.58 -13.60
N LYS A 58 -11.84 -11.66 -12.37
CA LYS A 58 -13.09 -10.98 -12.01
C LYS A 58 -12.95 -9.45 -11.96
N ILE A 59 -11.77 -8.95 -11.63
CA ILE A 59 -11.51 -7.50 -11.55
C ILE A 59 -11.31 -6.93 -12.96
N GLU A 60 -10.68 -7.70 -13.84
CA GLU A 60 -10.53 -7.38 -15.25
C GLU A 60 -11.90 -7.25 -15.96
N GLU A 61 -12.83 -8.18 -15.70
CA GLU A 61 -14.22 -8.11 -16.19
C GLU A 61 -14.96 -6.85 -15.74
N ALA A 62 -14.61 -6.28 -14.58
CA ALA A 62 -15.19 -5.06 -14.04
C ALA A 62 -14.52 -3.76 -14.55
N ASN A 63 -13.50 -3.87 -15.41
CA ASN A 63 -12.70 -2.74 -15.91
C ASN A 63 -12.11 -1.85 -14.79
N ILE A 64 -11.68 -2.47 -13.70
CA ILE A 64 -11.03 -1.80 -12.57
C ILE A 64 -9.52 -2.04 -12.64
N ASP A 65 -8.73 -0.98 -12.43
CA ASP A 65 -7.27 -1.11 -12.38
C ASP A 65 -6.83 -2.01 -11.21
N TYR A 66 -5.95 -2.98 -11.49
CA TYR A 66 -5.43 -3.91 -10.47
C TYR A 66 -3.95 -4.26 -10.63
N GLU A 67 -3.35 -4.78 -9.56
CA GLU A 67 -2.00 -5.35 -9.51
C GLU A 67 -2.05 -6.71 -8.81
N VAL A 68 -1.41 -7.71 -9.42
CA VAL A 68 -1.34 -9.06 -8.86
C VAL A 68 -0.15 -9.17 -7.91
N PHE A 69 -0.38 -9.62 -6.69
CA PHE A 69 0.70 -9.87 -5.72
C PHE A 69 0.76 -11.35 -5.31
N ASN A 70 1.95 -11.79 -4.91
CA ASN A 70 2.19 -13.14 -4.42
C ASN A 70 2.09 -13.17 -2.88
N LEU A 71 1.18 -13.98 -2.34
CA LEU A 71 0.98 -14.16 -0.90
C LEU A 71 2.25 -14.62 -0.17
N ASN A 72 3.15 -15.36 -0.85
CA ASN A 72 4.43 -15.77 -0.26
C ASN A 72 5.39 -14.59 -0.03
N ASN A 73 5.10 -13.41 -0.59
CA ASN A 73 5.87 -12.19 -0.36
C ASN A 73 5.24 -11.33 0.74
N CYS A 74 4.07 -11.70 1.26
CA CYS A 74 3.38 -10.96 2.31
C CYS A 74 3.91 -11.37 3.69
N LEU A 75 4.40 -10.38 4.44
CA LEU A 75 4.82 -10.52 5.84
C LEU A 75 3.77 -11.24 6.69
N LEU A 76 2.51 -10.80 6.60
CA LEU A 76 1.40 -11.35 7.39
C LEU A 76 1.17 -12.85 7.15
N TYR A 77 1.34 -13.31 5.91
CA TYR A 77 1.11 -14.71 5.53
C TYR A 77 2.30 -15.60 5.91
N ASN A 78 3.52 -15.09 5.75
CA ASN A 78 4.73 -15.81 6.11
C ASN A 78 4.88 -16.02 7.63
N SER A 79 4.41 -15.06 8.45
CA SER A 79 4.41 -15.19 9.90
C SER A 79 3.55 -16.35 10.43
N ASN A 80 2.54 -16.81 9.67
CA ASN A 80 1.65 -17.90 10.07
C ASN A 80 2.10 -19.28 9.58
N LYS A 81 2.86 -19.39 8.48
CA LYS A 81 3.44 -20.67 8.03
C LYS A 81 4.41 -21.26 9.06
N ASN A 82 5.16 -20.41 9.76
CA ASN A 82 6.14 -20.83 10.76
C ASN A 82 5.52 -21.28 12.11
N LYS A 83 4.20 -21.13 12.30
CA LYS A 83 3.51 -21.54 13.54
C LYS A 83 2.92 -22.96 13.48
N HIS A 84 2.79 -23.56 12.30
CA HIS A 84 2.20 -24.89 12.11
C HIS A 84 3.23 -25.99 11.83
N ILE A 85 4.52 -25.68 12.04
CA ILE A 85 5.63 -26.63 12.02
C ILE A 85 6.20 -26.79 13.44
N ASN A 86 5.36 -27.22 14.38
CA ASN A 86 5.75 -27.75 15.68
C ASN A 86 4.74 -28.82 16.09
#